data_AF-A0A2J2HAR3-F1
#
_entry.id   AF-A0A2J2HAR3-F1
#
_cell.length_a   1.000
_cell.length_b   1.000
_cell.length_c   1.000
_cell.angle_alpha   90.00
_cell.angle_beta   90.00
_cell.angle_gamma   90.00
#
_symmetry.space_group_name_H-M   'P 1'
#
loop_
_entity.id
_entity.type
_entity.pdbx_description
1 polymer ?
#
loop_
_entity_poly.entity_id
_entity_poly.type
_entity_poly.pdbx_seq_one_letter_code
_entity_poly.pdbx_strand_id
1 'polypeptide(L)' 'MSEFSGDVSSALLRRAREISSLLSGVAEHHPYWPAAHYLAQALELLFERWNADLAEEELDELLWHLDKARDALQRLKAGE' A
#
# COMPACT_ATOMS: atom_id res chain seq x y z
N MET A 1 -22.70 -17.25 3.61
CA MET A 1 -21.39 -16.74 4.09
C MET A 1 -21.02 -15.46 3.34
N SER A 2 -21.88 -14.42 3.34
CA SER A 2 -21.69 -13.26 2.44
C SER A 2 -21.71 -11.88 3.13
N GLU A 3 -22.22 -11.74 4.35
CA GLU A 3 -22.26 -10.43 5.03
C GLU A 3 -20.94 -10.07 5.75
N PHE A 4 -20.18 -11.06 6.23
CA PHE A 4 -18.95 -10.79 6.98
C PHE A 4 -17.77 -10.31 6.11
N SER A 5 -17.75 -10.64 4.80
CA SER A 5 -16.63 -10.27 3.91
C SER A 5 -16.62 -8.78 3.57
N GLY A 6 -17.80 -8.18 3.36
CA GLY A 6 -17.92 -6.76 3.01
C GLY A 6 -17.51 -5.81 4.14
N ASP A 7 -17.77 -6.20 5.40
CA ASP A 7 -17.40 -5.42 6.57
C ASP A 7 -15.87 -5.42 6.80
N VAL A 8 -15.23 -6.58 6.65
CA VAL A 8 -13.78 -6.70 6.82
C VAL A 8 -13.02 -6.00 5.68
N SER A 9 -13.43 -6.17 4.42
CA SER A 9 -12.73 -5.53 3.29
C SER A 9 -12.85 -4.01 3.34
N SER A 10 -14.02 -3.49 3.69
CA SER A 10 -14.22 -2.04 3.82
C SER A 10 -13.46 -1.46 5.01
N ALA A 11 -13.39 -2.19 6.13
CA ALA A 11 -12.57 -1.81 7.27
C ALA A 11 -11.07 -1.78 6.92
N LEU A 12 -10.56 -2.80 6.22
CA LEU A 12 -9.17 -2.87 5.76
C LEU A 12 -8.83 -1.70 4.83
N LEU A 13 -9.66 -1.46 3.82
CA LEU A 13 -9.48 -0.35 2.87
C LEU A 13 -9.48 1.01 3.59
N ARG A 14 -10.41 1.20 4.52
CA ARG A 14 -10.45 2.42 5.33
C ARG A 14 -9.13 2.63 6.09
N ARG A 15 -8.59 1.60 6.73
CA ARG A 15 -7.33 1.71 7.49
C ARG A 15 -6.13 1.99 6.58
N ALA A 16 -6.07 1.37 5.41
CA ALA A 16 -5.01 1.65 4.44
C ALA A 16 -5.04 3.12 3.98
N ARG A 17 -6.22 3.65 3.66
CA ARG A 17 -6.41 5.07 3.31
C ARG A 17 -6.05 6.03 4.44
N GLU A 18 -6.38 5.70 5.69
CA GLU A 18 -5.98 6.48 6.87
C GLU A 18 -4.44 6.54 6.99
N ILE A 19 -3.75 5.42 6.79
CA ILE A 19 -2.27 5.37 6.79
C ILE A 19 -1.69 6.24 5.67
N SER A 20 -2.19 6.11 4.45
CA SER A 20 -1.69 6.90 3.30
C SER A 20 -1.92 8.40 3.45
N SER A 21 -3.05 8.80 4.04
CA SER A 21 -3.32 10.20 4.39
C SER A 21 -2.30 10.75 5.39
N LEU A 22 -1.99 9.99 6.44
CA LEU A 22 -0.97 10.37 7.44
C LEU A 22 0.42 10.48 6.81
N LEU A 23 0.78 9.53 5.95
CA LEU A 23 2.06 9.54 5.24
C LEU A 23 2.17 10.77 4.34
N SER A 24 1.13 11.10 3.58
CA SER A 24 1.12 12.24 2.65
C SER A 24 1.20 13.60 3.37
N GLY A 25 0.70 13.71 4.61
CA GLY A 25 0.64 14.98 5.33
C GLY A 25 1.87 15.34 6.15
N VAL A 26 2.67 14.36 6.60
CA VAL A 26 3.64 14.59 7.70
C VAL A 26 5.02 14.00 7.46
N ALA A 27 5.16 13.05 6.55
CA ALA A 27 6.32 12.18 6.57
C ALA A 27 7.17 12.18 5.29
N GLU A 28 6.89 12.98 4.25
CA GLU A 28 7.66 12.96 2.99
C GLU A 28 9.19 13.13 3.19
N HIS A 29 9.61 13.86 4.22
CA HIS A 29 11.02 14.07 4.55
C HIS A 29 11.63 13.00 5.48
N HIS A 30 10.84 12.04 5.98
CA HIS A 30 11.31 10.99 6.88
C HIS A 30 11.99 9.87 6.09
N PRO A 31 13.17 9.35 6.50
CA PRO A 31 13.91 8.33 5.73
C PRO A 31 13.11 7.07 5.39
N TYR A 32 12.23 6.64 6.30
CA TYR A 32 11.39 5.44 6.09
C TYR A 32 10.13 5.69 5.26
N TRP A 33 9.82 6.95 4.96
CA TRP A 33 8.58 7.31 4.28
C TRP A 33 8.40 6.70 2.91
N PRO A 34 9.41 6.71 2.00
CA PRO A 34 9.21 6.12 0.68
C PRO A 34 8.78 4.65 0.77
N ALA A 35 9.42 3.86 1.64
CA ALA A 35 9.06 2.47 1.85
C ALA A 35 7.63 2.32 2.40
N ALA A 36 7.28 3.08 3.44
CA ALA A 36 5.96 3.05 4.04
C ALA A 36 4.85 3.50 3.06
N HIS A 37 5.11 4.54 2.26
CA HIS A 37 4.20 5.09 1.28
C HIS A 37 3.86 4.05 0.20
N TYR A 38 4.87 3.46 -0.45
CA TYR A 38 4.61 2.47 -1.49
C TYR A 38 3.96 1.19 -0.97
N LEU A 39 4.29 0.75 0.25
CA LEU A 39 3.59 -0.37 0.88
C LEU A 39 2.12 -0.04 1.18
N ALA A 40 1.82 1.18 1.60
CA ALA A 40 0.45 1.61 1.86
C ALA A 40 -0.37 1.67 0.55
N GLN A 41 0.19 2.19 -0.54
CA GLN A 41 -0.45 2.19 -1.86
C GLN A 41 -0.74 0.76 -2.36
N ALA A 42 0.22 -0.17 -2.22
CA ALA A 42 0.00 -1.57 -2.56
C ALA A 42 -1.12 -2.22 -1.73
N LEU A 43 -1.19 -1.92 -0.42
CA LEU A 43 -2.27 -2.41 0.44
C LEU A 43 -3.64 -1.84 0.05
N GLU A 44 -3.71 -0.56 -0.31
CA GLU A 44 -4.95 0.05 -0.81
C GLU A 44 -5.46 -0.69 -2.04
N LEU A 45 -4.62 -0.89 -3.05
CA LEU A 45 -5.01 -1.59 -4.28
C LEU A 45 -5.51 -3.01 -4.01
N LEU A 46 -4.80 -3.78 -3.17
CA LEU A 46 -5.23 -5.12 -2.76
C LEU A 46 -6.58 -5.11 -2.03
N PHE A 47 -6.83 -4.11 -1.17
CA PHE A 47 -8.08 -4.04 -0.41
C PHE A 47 -9.25 -3.48 -1.22
N GLU A 48 -8.99 -2.61 -2.20
CA GLU A 48 -10.01 -2.20 -3.19
C GLU A 48 -10.51 -3.37 -4.01
N ARG A 49 -9.60 -4.29 -4.37
CA ARG A 49 -9.92 -5.50 -5.15
C ARG A 49 -10.15 -6.75 -4.32
N TRP A 50 -10.30 -6.63 -3.00
CA TRP A 50 -10.37 -7.79 -2.09
C TRP A 50 -11.40 -8.88 -2.48
N ASN A 51 -12.52 -8.49 -3.08
CA ASN A 51 -13.59 -9.42 -3.51
C ASN A 51 -13.67 -9.56 -5.05
N ALA A 52 -12.62 -9.19 -5.77
CA ALA A 52 -12.53 -9.24 -7.23
C ALA A 52 -11.17 -9.78 -7.69
N ASP A 53 -11.10 -10.23 -8.94
CA ASP A 53 -9.82 -10.56 -9.54
C ASP A 53 -9.05 -9.27 -9.89
N LEU A 54 -7.72 -9.32 -9.76
CA LEU A 54 -6.85 -8.24 -10.21
C LEU A 54 -6.69 -8.31 -11.73
N ALA A 55 -6.87 -7.18 -12.40
CA ALA A 55 -6.51 -7.04 -13.80
C ALA A 55 -4.97 -7.06 -13.98
N GLU A 56 -4.51 -7.31 -15.21
CA GLU A 56 -3.07 -7.34 -15.54
C GLU A 56 -2.40 -6.00 -15.20
N GLU A 57 -3.07 -4.89 -15.50
CA GLU A 57 -2.58 -3.55 -15.19
C GLU A 57 -2.47 -3.29 -13.68
N GLU A 58 -3.37 -3.88 -12.88
CA GLU A 58 -3.35 -3.75 -11.41
C GLU A 58 -2.26 -4.62 -10.80
N LEU A 59 -1.97 -5.78 -11.40
CA LEU A 59 -0.82 -6.60 -11.03
C LEU A 59 0.49 -5.87 -11.34
N ASP A 60 0.60 -5.25 -12.51
CA ASP A 60 1.76 -4.45 -12.88
C ASP A 60 1.96 -3.25 -11.95
N GLU A 61 0.88 -2.56 -11.59
CA GLU A 61 0.90 -1.46 -10.61
C GLU A 61 1.34 -1.94 -9.22
N LEU A 62 0.82 -3.08 -8.75
CA LEU A 62 1.23 -3.69 -7.49
C LEU A 62 2.73 -4.02 -7.49
N LEU A 63 3.22 -4.66 -8.55
CA LEU A 63 4.63 -5.01 -8.70
C LEU A 63 5.51 -3.75 -8.72
N TRP A 64 5.06 -2.69 -9.40
CA TRP A 64 5.76 -1.42 -9.42
C TRP A 64 5.86 -0.80 -8.01
N HIS A 65 4.77 -0.79 -7.23
CA HIS A 65 4.81 -0.32 -5.84
C HIS A 65 5.79 -1.13 -4.98
N LEU A 66 5.76 -2.46 -5.09
CA LEU A 66 6.65 -3.34 -4.33
C LEU A 66 8.12 -3.11 -4.70
N ASP A 67 8.41 -2.86 -5.97
CA ASP A 67 9.75 -2.53 -6.45
C ASP A 67 10.24 -1.20 -5.87
N LYS A 68 9.39 -0.18 -5.82
CA LYS A 68 9.74 1.09 -5.18
C LYS A 68 9.94 0.97 -3.67
N ALA A 69 9.13 0.17 -3.00
CA ALA A 69 9.31 -0.13 -1.57
C ALA A 69 10.64 -0.86 -1.33
N ARG A 70 10.98 -1.84 -2.18
CA ARG A 70 12.25 -2.57 -2.13
C ARG A 70 13.44 -1.63 -2.33
N ASP A 71 13.41 -0.76 -3.34
CA ASP A 71 14.48 0.20 -3.61
C ASP A 71 14.69 1.14 -2.42
N ALA A 72 13.59 1.62 -1.80
CA ALA A 72 13.66 2.44 -0.59
C ALA A 72 14.31 1.69 0.59
N LEU A 73 13.95 0.43 0.81
CA LEU A 73 14.56 -0.40 1.85
C LEU A 73 16.04 -0.69 1.58
N GLN A 74 16.45 -0.81 0.32
CA GLN A 74 17.84 -0.98 -0.06
C GLN A 74 18.69 0.25 0.26
N ARG A 75 18.17 1.47 0.03
CA ARG A 75 18.84 2.73 0.42
C ARG A 75 19.08 2.80 1.93
N LEU A 76 18.05 2.48 2.72
CA LEU A 76 18.16 2.40 4.18
C LEU A 76 19.21 1.38 4.62
N LYS A 77 19.27 0.23 3.95
CA LYS A 77 20.30 -0.79 4.21
C LYS A 77 21.71 -0.30 3.84
N ALA A 78 21.83 0.53 2.81
CA ALA A 78 23.09 1.12 2.39
C ALA A 78 23.55 2.29 3.30
N GLY A 79 22.66 2.80 4.15
CA GLY A 79 22.94 3.95 5.03
C GLY A 79 22.80 5.31 4.35
N GLU A 80 22.06 5.36 3.24
CA GLU A 80 21.62 6.59 2.56
C GLU A 80 20.32 7.12 3.18
#